data_AF-A0A016SHJ2-F1
#
_entry.id   AF-A0A016SHJ2-F1
#
_cell.length_a   1.000
_cell.length_b   1.000
_cell.length_c   1.000
_cell.angle_alpha   90.00
_cell.angle_beta   90.00
_cell.angle_gamma   90.00
#
_symmetry.space_group_name_H-M   'P 1'
#
loop_
_entity.id
_entity.type
_entity.pdbx_description
1 polymer ?
#
loop_
_entity_poly.entity_id
_entity_poly.type
_entity_poly.pdbx_seq_one_letter_code
_entity_poly.pdbx_strand_id
1 'polypeptide(L)'
;MVGRGPDVVIITVGGNDIGFSDIINALAHDSSRMDISLMDMRFFFVSHQLDTVAERLKLLGAGNVFIPQYFDFTKNQYGEVDASCIASREMTTSSMRFAERGILRRLNLLLLKKGFEHGWHVASTIPSLFARRGICSSQSYIRTREESLALQGNAVGAFHPNEQGHRAVAAELLKMLRRSGVVDPPLD
;
A
#
# COMPACT_ATOMS: atom_id res chain seq x y z
N MET A 1 15.09 33.42 5.86
CA MET A 1 13.70 33.15 5.45
C MET A 1 13.53 31.65 5.39
N VAL A 2 12.70 31.07 6.26
CA VAL A 2 12.27 29.67 6.05
C VAL A 2 11.37 29.71 4.82
N GLY A 3 11.77 29.04 3.73
CA GLY A 3 10.98 29.00 2.50
C GLY A 3 9.59 28.46 2.79
N ARG A 4 8.58 28.93 2.03
CA ARG A 4 7.24 28.34 2.08
C ARG A 4 7.37 26.85 1.74
N GLY A 5 6.88 25.99 2.61
CA GLY A 5 6.88 24.54 2.40
C GLY A 5 6.01 24.11 1.22
N PRO A 6 6.02 22.82 0.86
CA PRO A 6 5.22 22.32 -0.24
C PRO A 6 3.72 22.46 0.04
N ASP A 7 2.95 22.95 -0.93
CA ASP A 7 1.49 23.08 -0.80
C ASP A 7 0.80 21.70 -0.72
N VAL A 8 1.38 20.69 -1.39
CA VAL A 8 0.87 19.31 -1.47
C VAL A 8 2.01 18.31 -1.30
N VAL A 9 1.80 17.33 -0.43
CA VAL A 9 2.63 16.12 -0.31
C VAL A 9 1.72 14.91 -0.50
N ILE A 10 2.08 14.02 -1.42
CA ILE A 10 1.41 12.73 -1.61
C ILE A 10 2.46 11.66 -1.31
N ILE A 11 2.22 10.81 -0.31
CA ILE A 11 3.21 9.83 0.14
C ILE A 11 2.58 8.51 0.57
N THR A 12 3.17 7.41 0.10
CA THR A 12 2.93 6.05 0.60
C THR A 12 4.11 5.62 1.46
N VAL A 13 3.87 5.29 2.73
CA VAL A 13 4.93 4.96 3.70
C VAL A 13 4.40 3.95 4.73
N GLY A 14 5.29 3.18 5.36
CA GLY A 14 4.97 2.20 6.40
C GLY A 14 5.08 0.73 5.97
N GLY A 15 4.97 0.43 4.67
CA GLY A 15 5.03 -0.94 4.14
C GLY A 15 6.43 -1.57 4.22
N ASN A 16 7.48 -0.80 3.93
CA ASN A 16 8.84 -1.28 4.12
C ASN A 16 9.21 -1.29 5.61
N ASP A 17 8.71 -0.32 6.36
CA ASP A 17 8.95 -0.14 7.79
C ASP A 17 8.39 -1.30 8.63
N ILE A 18 7.22 -1.84 8.25
CA ILE A 18 6.71 -3.08 8.88
C ILE A 18 7.53 -4.32 8.47
N GLY A 19 8.33 -4.22 7.41
CA GLY A 19 9.08 -5.34 6.82
C GLY A 19 8.21 -6.23 5.94
N PHE A 20 7.25 -5.66 5.20
CA PHE A 20 6.27 -6.43 4.41
C PHE A 20 6.95 -7.46 3.49
N SER A 21 7.94 -7.01 2.71
CA SER A 21 8.67 -7.88 1.78
C SER A 21 9.40 -9.03 2.47
N ASP A 22 10.03 -8.75 3.62
CA ASP A 22 10.74 -9.78 4.40
C ASP A 22 9.77 -10.82 4.97
N ILE A 23 8.62 -10.36 5.47
CA ILE A 23 7.56 -11.22 5.99
C ILE A 23 7.02 -12.14 4.89
N ILE A 24 6.71 -11.60 3.72
CA ILE A 24 6.22 -12.40 2.58
C ILE A 24 7.27 -13.39 2.10
N ASN A 25 8.53 -12.97 2.00
CA ASN A 25 9.63 -13.86 1.62
C ASN A 25 9.81 -15.00 2.62
N ALA A 26 9.75 -14.71 3.93
CA ALA A 26 9.83 -15.73 4.98
C ALA A 26 8.67 -16.74 4.88
N LEU A 27 7.45 -16.25 4.65
CA LEU A 27 6.25 -17.07 4.45
C LEU A 27 6.30 -17.97 3.22
N ALA A 28 7.05 -17.59 2.18
CA ALA A 28 7.20 -18.38 0.97
C ALA A 28 8.20 -19.54 1.14
N HIS A 29 9.15 -19.43 2.07
CA HIS A 29 10.27 -20.36 2.22
C HIS A 29 10.18 -21.25 3.48
N ASP A 30 9.79 -20.71 4.63
CA ASP A 30 9.58 -21.46 5.87
C ASP A 30 8.79 -20.64 6.91
N SER A 31 7.48 -20.90 7.00
CA SER A 31 6.57 -20.18 7.90
C SER A 31 6.77 -20.51 9.38
N SER A 32 7.52 -21.58 9.73
CA SER A 32 7.77 -21.98 11.12
C SER A 32 8.62 -20.99 11.91
N ARG A 33 9.26 -20.04 11.21
CA ARG A 33 10.17 -19.03 11.75
C ARG A 33 9.53 -17.69 12.05
N MET A 34 8.26 -17.47 11.72
CA MET A 34 7.60 -16.20 12.02
C MET A 34 6.94 -16.21 13.38
N ASP A 35 7.54 -15.45 14.29
CA ASP A 35 6.90 -15.11 15.56
C ASP A 35 5.87 -13.99 15.35
N ILE A 36 4.60 -14.37 15.32
CA ILE A 36 3.46 -13.46 15.19
C ILE A 36 3.43 -12.45 16.36
N SER A 37 4.01 -12.78 17.52
CA SER A 37 4.09 -11.85 18.66
C SER A 37 4.96 -10.63 18.36
N LEU A 38 5.92 -10.73 17.43
CA LEU A 38 6.73 -9.61 16.98
C LEU A 38 5.97 -8.66 16.04
N MET A 39 4.82 -9.07 15.49
CA MET A 39 4.03 -8.20 14.63
C MET A 39 3.52 -6.98 15.38
N ASP A 40 3.12 -7.13 16.64
CA ASP A 40 2.64 -6.01 17.45
C ASP A 40 3.74 -4.99 17.71
N MET A 41 4.96 -5.46 17.98
CA MET A 41 6.14 -4.60 18.09
C MET A 41 6.44 -3.88 16.79
N ARG A 42 6.39 -4.56 15.63
CA ARG A 42 6.57 -3.92 14.32
C ARG A 42 5.52 -2.83 14.10
N PHE A 43 4.25 -3.08 14.41
CA PHE A 43 3.19 -2.07 14.29
C PHE A 43 3.37 -0.90 15.26
N PHE A 44 3.87 -1.14 16.47
CA PHE A 44 4.25 -0.09 17.41
C PHE A 44 5.36 0.81 16.83
N PHE A 45 6.43 0.22 16.28
CA PHE A 45 7.51 0.97 15.66
C PHE A 45 7.06 1.78 14.45
N VAL A 46 6.30 1.18 13.54
CA VAL A 46 5.76 1.88 12.36
C VAL A 46 4.85 3.04 12.78
N SER A 47 4.02 2.84 13.81
CA SER A 47 3.19 3.91 14.36
C SER A 47 4.04 5.11 14.82
N HIS A 48 5.15 4.86 15.53
CA HIS A 48 6.04 5.91 15.99
C HIS A 48 6.81 6.59 14.83
N GLN A 49 7.20 5.83 13.81
CA GLN A 49 7.84 6.40 12.62
C GLN A 49 6.88 7.30 11.83
N LEU A 50 5.59 6.95 11.75
CA LEU A 50 4.58 7.81 11.14
C LEU A 50 4.42 9.13 11.91
N ASP A 51 4.50 9.10 13.25
CA ASP A 51 4.52 10.32 14.06
C ASP A 51 5.75 11.18 13.76
N THR A 52 6.91 10.56 13.61
CA THR A 52 8.14 11.26 13.19
C THR A 52 7.99 11.89 11.80
N VAL A 53 7.39 11.19 10.84
CA VAL A 53 7.09 11.74 9.50
C VAL A 53 6.19 12.96 9.62
N ALA A 54 5.15 12.91 10.45
CA ALA A 54 4.26 14.05 10.68
C ALA A 54 5.00 15.28 11.23
N GLU A 55 5.85 15.09 12.24
CA GLU A 55 6.67 16.16 12.80
C GLU A 55 7.59 16.79 11.74
N ARG A 56 8.22 15.98 10.90
CA ARG A 56 9.11 16.47 9.83
C ARG A 56 8.34 17.21 8.74
N LEU A 57 7.18 16.71 8.31
CA LEU A 57 6.34 17.41 7.33
C LEU A 57 5.83 18.75 7.87
N LYS A 58 5.48 18.81 9.16
CA LYS A 58 5.12 20.06 9.84
C LYS A 58 6.28 21.05 9.89
N LEU A 59 7.49 20.60 10.22
CA LEU A 59 8.70 21.44 10.24
C LEU A 59 9.08 21.96 8.85
N LEU A 60 8.82 21.18 7.81
CA LEU A 60 8.99 21.61 6.41
C LEU A 60 7.91 22.60 5.95
N GLY A 61 6.87 22.84 6.76
CA GLY A 61 5.75 23.71 6.40
C GLY A 61 4.84 23.12 5.32
N ALA A 62 4.70 21.79 5.25
CA ALA A 62 3.81 21.14 4.31
C ALA A 62 2.34 21.55 4.56
N GLY A 63 1.66 22.04 3.52
CA GLY A 63 0.28 22.52 3.61
C GLY A 63 -0.73 21.37 3.72
N ASN A 64 -0.78 20.51 2.70
CA ASN A 64 -1.72 19.40 2.62
C ASN A 64 -0.99 18.07 2.40
N VAL A 65 -1.27 17.08 3.24
CA VAL A 65 -0.65 15.75 3.17
C VAL A 65 -1.70 14.72 2.80
N PHE A 66 -1.44 13.95 1.74
CA PHE A 66 -2.30 12.89 1.23
C PHE A 66 -1.59 11.55 1.37
N ILE A 67 -2.28 10.60 2.01
CA ILE A 67 -1.76 9.25 2.26
C ILE A 67 -2.65 8.25 1.53
N PRO A 68 -2.21 7.70 0.38
CA PRO A 68 -2.89 6.57 -0.22
C PRO A 68 -2.77 5.36 0.69
N GLN A 69 -3.89 4.68 0.97
CA GLN A 69 -3.83 3.37 1.61
C GLN A 69 -3.21 2.33 0.65
N TYR A 70 -2.62 1.28 1.23
CA TYR A 70 -2.10 0.16 0.47
C TYR A 70 -3.23 -0.63 -0.18
N PHE A 71 -3.03 -1.01 -1.44
CA PHE A 71 -3.93 -1.92 -2.16
C PHE A 71 -3.83 -3.35 -1.61
N ASP A 72 -4.79 -4.20 -2.00
CA ASP A 72 -4.82 -5.62 -1.67
C ASP A 72 -4.63 -6.45 -2.95
N PHE A 73 -3.44 -7.04 -3.12
CA PHE A 73 -3.12 -7.85 -4.29
C PHE A 73 -3.65 -9.29 -4.21
N THR A 74 -4.21 -9.71 -3.08
CA THR A 74 -4.43 -11.13 -2.76
C THR A 74 -5.70 -11.71 -3.37
N LYS A 75 -6.61 -10.86 -3.87
CA LYS A 75 -7.98 -11.26 -4.25
C LYS A 75 -8.13 -11.56 -5.74
N ASN A 76 -8.76 -12.67 -6.09
CA ASN A 76 -9.14 -12.99 -7.46
C ASN A 76 -10.38 -12.19 -7.93
N GLN A 77 -10.89 -12.49 -9.13
CA GLN A 77 -12.06 -11.84 -9.73
C GLN A 77 -13.36 -11.98 -8.91
N TYR A 78 -13.44 -12.96 -8.01
CA TYR A 78 -14.60 -13.18 -7.14
C TYR A 78 -14.47 -12.45 -5.80
N GLY A 79 -13.30 -11.86 -5.53
CA GLY A 79 -12.99 -11.20 -4.27
C GLY A 79 -12.48 -12.15 -3.19
N GLU A 80 -12.06 -13.35 -3.58
CA GLU A 80 -11.53 -14.38 -2.70
C GLU A 80 -10.00 -14.36 -2.70
N VAL A 81 -9.40 -14.60 -1.53
CA VAL A 81 -7.94 -14.71 -1.42
C VAL A 81 -7.47 -15.97 -2.15
N ASP A 82 -6.59 -15.81 -3.15
CA ASP A 82 -6.25 -16.85 -4.12
C ASP A 82 -4.81 -16.69 -4.64
N ALA A 83 -4.03 -17.76 -4.51
CA ALA A 83 -2.66 -17.87 -5.03
C ALA A 83 -2.52 -18.95 -6.13
N SER A 84 -3.62 -19.50 -6.63
CA SER A 84 -3.60 -20.66 -7.55
C SER A 84 -2.93 -20.39 -8.90
N CYS A 85 -2.83 -19.12 -9.30
CA CYS A 85 -2.21 -18.69 -10.55
C CYS A 85 -0.69 -18.51 -10.48
N ILE A 86 -0.07 -18.60 -9.30
CA ILE A 86 1.38 -18.44 -9.11
C ILE A 86 1.99 -19.69 -8.50
N ALA A 87 3.31 -19.86 -8.67
CA ALA A 87 4.00 -21.03 -8.13
C ALA A 87 3.98 -21.03 -6.60
N SER A 88 3.79 -22.21 -5.99
CA SER A 88 3.73 -22.36 -4.52
C SER A 88 4.99 -21.89 -3.79
N ARG A 89 6.14 -21.94 -4.46
CA ARG A 89 7.43 -21.40 -3.99
C ARG A 89 7.48 -19.86 -3.94
N GLU A 90 6.56 -19.18 -4.62
CA GLU A 90 6.45 -17.72 -4.61
C GLU A 90 5.47 -17.29 -3.53
N MET A 91 4.29 -17.90 -3.50
CA MET A 91 3.34 -17.70 -2.42
C MET A 91 2.30 -18.81 -2.37
N THR A 92 1.79 -19.07 -1.17
CA THR A 92 0.64 -19.94 -0.96
C THR A 92 -0.59 -19.12 -0.59
N THR A 93 -1.78 -19.70 -0.75
CA THR A 93 -3.04 -19.07 -0.33
C THR A 93 -3.07 -18.77 1.17
N SER A 94 -2.42 -19.58 2.01
CA SER A 94 -2.32 -19.30 3.45
C SER A 94 -1.43 -18.08 3.73
N SER A 95 -0.29 -17.95 3.04
CA SER A 95 0.58 -16.78 3.10
C SER A 95 -0.13 -15.51 2.64
N MET A 96 -0.94 -15.58 1.58
CA MET A 96 -1.77 -14.45 1.13
C MET A 96 -2.84 -14.07 2.16
N ARG A 97 -3.51 -15.03 2.82
CA ARG A 97 -4.48 -14.74 3.89
C ARG A 97 -3.82 -14.05 5.08
N PHE A 98 -2.58 -14.43 5.38
CA PHE A 98 -1.79 -13.73 6.40
C PHE A 98 -1.43 -12.31 5.95
N ALA A 99 -0.97 -12.13 4.71
CA ALA A 99 -0.68 -10.80 4.15
C ALA A 99 -1.90 -9.87 4.21
N GLU A 100 -3.06 -10.35 3.77
CA GLU A 100 -4.34 -9.61 3.76
C GLU A 100 -4.72 -9.17 5.18
N ARG A 101 -4.89 -10.11 6.11
CA ARG A 101 -5.45 -9.83 7.45
C ARG A 101 -4.41 -9.36 8.45
N GLY A 102 -3.26 -10.01 8.45
CA GLY A 102 -2.19 -9.81 9.41
C GLY A 102 -1.35 -8.56 9.14
N ILE A 103 -1.38 -8.02 7.92
CA ILE A 103 -0.55 -6.86 7.57
C ILE A 103 -1.35 -5.77 6.85
N LEU A 104 -1.85 -6.01 5.64
CA LEU A 104 -2.45 -4.96 4.79
C LEU A 104 -3.62 -4.27 5.48
N ARG A 105 -4.57 -5.05 6.03
CA ARG A 105 -5.71 -4.50 6.77
C ARG A 105 -5.26 -3.70 8.00
N ARG A 106 -4.30 -4.22 8.77
CA ARG A 106 -3.81 -3.55 9.99
C ARG A 106 -3.05 -2.26 9.66
N LEU A 107 -2.23 -2.26 8.61
CA LEU A 107 -1.50 -1.09 8.14
C LEU A 107 -2.45 -0.01 7.63
N ASN A 108 -3.46 -0.38 6.85
CA ASN A 108 -4.47 0.58 6.39
C ASN A 108 -5.27 1.20 7.55
N LEU A 109 -5.61 0.41 8.58
CA LEU A 109 -6.24 0.94 9.80
C LEU A 109 -5.30 1.89 10.56
N LEU A 110 -4.00 1.58 10.64
CA LEU A 110 -3.01 2.46 11.25
C LEU A 110 -2.88 3.78 10.47
N LEU A 111 -2.80 3.74 9.15
CA LEU A 111 -2.75 4.94 8.30
C LEU A 111 -4.00 5.80 8.47
N LEU A 112 -5.19 5.19 8.59
CA LEU A 112 -6.42 5.92 8.85
C LEU A 112 -6.39 6.62 10.22
N LYS A 113 -5.96 5.90 11.26
CA LYS A 113 -5.78 6.45 12.61
C LYS A 113 -4.80 7.62 12.62
N LYS A 114 -3.60 7.44 12.05
CA LYS A 114 -2.56 8.47 11.98
C LYS A 114 -2.98 9.67 11.14
N GLY A 115 -3.72 9.44 10.06
CA GLY A 115 -4.28 10.53 9.28
C GLY A 115 -5.27 11.37 10.08
N PHE A 116 -6.12 10.76 10.89
CA PHE A 116 -6.99 11.49 11.81
C PHE A 116 -6.19 12.28 12.86
N GLU A 117 -5.18 11.67 13.49
CA GLU A 117 -4.35 12.31 14.52
C GLU A 117 -3.56 13.52 13.98
N HIS A 118 -3.05 13.45 12.75
CA HIS A 118 -2.17 14.47 12.16
C HIS A 118 -2.85 15.38 11.13
N GLY A 119 -4.16 15.23 10.93
CA GLY A 119 -4.92 16.01 9.95
C GLY A 119 -4.56 15.70 8.49
N TRP A 120 -4.08 14.50 8.19
CA TRP A 120 -3.81 14.07 6.82
C TRP A 120 -5.08 13.61 6.11
N HIS A 121 -5.09 13.80 4.80
CA HIS A 121 -6.12 13.28 3.92
C HIS A 121 -5.77 11.83 3.53
N VAL A 122 -6.46 10.83 4.09
CA VAL A 122 -6.22 9.41 3.80
C VAL A 122 -7.13 8.91 2.68
N ALA A 123 -6.53 8.43 1.57
CA ALA A 123 -7.29 7.88 0.44
C ALA A 123 -7.74 6.44 0.76
N SER A 124 -8.80 6.32 1.56
CA SER A 124 -9.32 5.04 2.07
C SER A 124 -10.06 4.20 1.03
N THR A 125 -10.26 4.73 -0.17
CA THR A 125 -10.91 4.04 -1.29
C THR A 125 -9.93 3.22 -2.13
N ILE A 126 -8.61 3.39 -1.98
CA ILE A 126 -7.63 2.63 -2.76
C ILE A 126 -7.79 1.11 -2.64
N PRO A 127 -7.98 0.50 -1.45
CA PRO A 127 -8.16 -0.96 -1.35
C PRO A 127 -9.35 -1.50 -2.15
N SER A 128 -10.44 -0.73 -2.28
CA SER A 128 -11.64 -1.20 -2.98
C SER A 128 -11.44 -1.29 -4.49
N LEU A 129 -10.52 -0.50 -5.06
CA LEU A 129 -10.14 -0.59 -6.48
C LEU A 129 -9.58 -1.98 -6.84
N PHE A 130 -8.98 -2.67 -5.86
CA PHE A 130 -8.32 -3.96 -6.04
C PHE A 130 -9.15 -5.15 -5.54
N ALA A 131 -10.34 -4.92 -4.99
CA ALA A 131 -11.15 -5.94 -4.33
C ALA A 131 -11.49 -7.16 -5.21
N ARG A 132 -11.43 -7.02 -6.53
CA ARG A 132 -11.60 -8.11 -7.52
C ARG A 132 -10.52 -8.11 -8.61
N ARG A 133 -9.39 -7.44 -8.35
CA ARG A 133 -8.33 -7.15 -9.33
C ARG A 133 -6.94 -7.45 -8.78
N GLY A 134 -6.84 -8.36 -7.81
CA GLY A 134 -5.57 -8.89 -7.34
C GLY A 134 -4.89 -9.80 -8.36
N ILE A 135 -3.80 -10.44 -7.95
CA ILE A 135 -2.87 -11.12 -8.87
C ILE A 135 -3.50 -12.29 -9.64
N CYS A 136 -4.38 -13.08 -9.03
CA CYS A 136 -5.08 -14.18 -9.69
C CYS A 136 -6.42 -13.78 -10.32
N SER A 137 -6.68 -12.48 -10.48
CA SER A 137 -7.84 -12.01 -11.24
C SER A 137 -7.59 -12.07 -12.75
N SER A 138 -8.61 -12.47 -13.51
CA SER A 138 -8.59 -12.37 -14.99
C SER A 138 -8.50 -10.91 -15.50
N GLN A 139 -8.80 -9.92 -14.65
CA GLN A 139 -8.58 -8.50 -14.91
C GLN A 139 -7.66 -7.89 -13.83
N SER A 140 -6.46 -8.46 -13.70
CA SER A 140 -5.51 -8.07 -12.66
C SER A 140 -5.00 -6.63 -12.81
N TYR A 141 -4.90 -5.95 -11.68
CA TYR A 141 -4.16 -4.70 -11.51
C TYR A 141 -2.77 -4.94 -10.93
N ILE A 142 -2.33 -6.18 -10.79
CA ILE A 142 -1.09 -6.55 -10.13
C ILE A 142 -0.15 -7.16 -11.15
N ARG A 143 1.12 -6.78 -11.07
CA ARG A 143 2.20 -7.32 -11.90
C ARG A 143 2.67 -8.67 -11.34
N THR A 144 2.77 -9.68 -12.20
CA THR A 144 3.34 -10.98 -11.86
C THR A 144 4.87 -10.93 -11.80
N ARG A 145 5.49 -12.00 -11.29
CA ARG A 145 6.94 -12.12 -11.28
C ARG A 145 7.51 -12.23 -12.70
N GLU A 146 6.84 -12.99 -13.57
CA GLU A 146 7.18 -13.18 -14.97
C GLU A 146 7.16 -11.85 -15.73
N GLU A 147 6.10 -11.05 -15.53
CA GLU A 147 5.98 -9.72 -16.13
C GLU A 147 7.08 -8.78 -15.64
N SER A 148 7.38 -8.79 -14.34
CA SER A 148 8.49 -8.00 -13.78
C SER A 148 9.82 -8.39 -14.41
N LEU A 149 10.12 -9.69 -14.54
CA LEU A 149 11.35 -10.17 -15.17
C LEU A 149 11.44 -9.73 -16.63
N ALA A 150 10.35 -9.83 -17.38
CA ALA A 150 10.31 -9.44 -18.79
C ALA A 150 10.49 -7.92 -19.00
N LEU A 151 9.89 -7.09 -18.14
CA LEU A 151 9.89 -5.64 -18.30
C LEU A 151 11.16 -4.95 -17.78
N GLN A 152 11.71 -5.43 -16.65
CA GLN A 152 12.80 -4.73 -15.95
C GLN A 152 13.99 -5.64 -15.58
N GLY A 153 14.00 -6.91 -16.00
CA GLY A 153 15.13 -7.83 -15.79
C GLY A 153 15.30 -8.36 -14.36
N ASN A 154 14.37 -8.08 -13.45
CA ASN A 154 14.37 -8.59 -12.07
C ASN A 154 12.94 -8.68 -11.50
N ALA A 155 12.77 -9.27 -10.32
CA ALA A 155 11.47 -9.49 -9.69
C ALA A 155 10.99 -8.35 -8.76
N VAL A 156 11.68 -7.20 -8.73
CA VAL A 156 11.38 -6.13 -7.76
C VAL A 156 10.00 -5.50 -8.00
N GLY A 157 9.51 -5.52 -9.24
CA GLY A 157 8.17 -5.05 -9.59
C GLY A 157 7.05 -6.08 -9.37
N ALA A 158 7.36 -7.31 -8.93
CA ALA A 158 6.36 -8.33 -8.67
C ALA A 158 5.44 -7.92 -7.51
N PHE A 159 4.16 -8.33 -7.57
CA PHE A 159 3.11 -8.02 -6.57
C PHE A 159 2.77 -6.53 -6.41
N HIS A 160 3.37 -5.65 -7.20
CA HIS A 160 3.04 -4.23 -7.26
C HIS A 160 1.98 -3.95 -8.32
N PRO A 161 1.35 -2.76 -8.33
CA PRO A 161 0.37 -2.45 -9.35
C PRO A 161 1.03 -2.45 -10.75
N ASN A 162 0.30 -2.97 -11.73
CA ASN A 162 0.63 -2.77 -13.13
C ASN A 162 0.20 -1.37 -13.59
N GLU A 163 0.37 -1.05 -14.87
CA GLU A 163 0.07 0.25 -15.45
C GLU A 163 -1.41 0.61 -15.26
N GLN A 164 -2.31 -0.35 -15.41
CA GLN A 164 -3.75 -0.13 -15.22
C GLN A 164 -4.09 0.12 -13.75
N GLY A 165 -3.48 -0.63 -12.83
CA GLY A 165 -3.59 -0.41 -11.40
C GLY A 165 -3.10 0.98 -10.98
N HIS A 166 -1.92 1.40 -11.47
CA HIS A 166 -1.39 2.74 -11.21
C HIS A 166 -2.30 3.85 -11.75
N ARG A 167 -2.87 3.69 -12.95
CA ARG A 167 -3.85 4.66 -13.51
C ARG A 167 -5.11 4.75 -12.64
N ALA A 168 -5.62 3.63 -12.14
CA ALA A 168 -6.79 3.62 -11.26
C ALA A 168 -6.51 4.34 -9.93
N VAL A 169 -5.34 4.09 -9.32
CA VAL A 169 -4.87 4.79 -8.11
C VAL A 169 -4.74 6.30 -8.38
N ALA A 170 -4.10 6.68 -9.48
CA ALA A 170 -3.91 8.09 -9.85
C ALA A 170 -5.25 8.83 -10.02
N ALA A 171 -6.23 8.19 -10.69
CA ALA A 171 -7.56 8.76 -10.86
C ALA A 171 -8.27 8.98 -9.52
N GLU A 172 -8.11 8.08 -8.56
CA GLU A 172 -8.71 8.21 -7.24
C GLU A 172 -8.05 9.30 -6.40
N LEU A 173 -6.72 9.42 -6.45
CA LEU A 173 -5.99 10.50 -5.80
C LEU A 173 -6.34 11.87 -6.38
N LEU A 174 -6.51 11.95 -7.71
CA LEU A 174 -6.92 13.20 -8.36
C LEU A 174 -8.33 13.65 -7.92
N LYS A 175 -9.29 12.72 -7.78
CA LYS A 175 -10.61 13.04 -7.23
C LYS A 175 -10.50 13.60 -5.81
N MET A 176 -9.61 13.02 -5.01
CA MET A 176 -9.41 13.41 -3.63
C MET A 176 -8.80 14.82 -3.50
N LEU A 177 -7.77 15.11 -4.30
CA LEU A 177 -7.14 16.44 -4.39
C LEU A 177 -8.13 17.54 -4.80
N ARG A 178 -9.04 17.23 -5.72
CA ARG A 178 -10.11 18.16 -6.14
C ARG A 178 -11.14 18.38 -5.04
N ARG A 179 -11.57 17.31 -4.36
CA ARG A 179 -12.55 17.38 -3.26
C ARG A 179 -12.03 18.12 -2.04
N SER A 180 -10.72 18.11 -1.79
CA SER A 180 -10.11 18.88 -0.70
C SER A 180 -9.96 20.37 -1.03
N GLY A 181 -10.28 20.81 -2.25
CA GLY A 181 -10.12 22.21 -2.68
C GLY A 181 -8.66 22.64 -2.86
N VAL A 182 -7.74 21.68 -2.91
CA VAL A 182 -6.28 21.94 -3.03
C VAL A 182 -5.87 22.10 -4.49
N VAL A 183 -6.59 21.43 -5.39
CA VAL A 183 -6.41 21.54 -6.85
C VAL A 183 -7.74 21.96 -7.44
N ASP A 184 -7.69 22.94 -8.35
CA ASP A 184 -8.88 23.41 -9.06
C ASP A 184 -9.58 22.25 -9.81
N PRO A 185 -10.92 22.31 -9.93
CA PRO A 185 -11.62 21.44 -10.87
C PRO A 185 -11.05 21.66 -12.29
N PRO A 186 -11.12 20.64 -13.17
CA PRO A 186 -10.68 20.82 -14.54
C PRO A 186 -11.44 22.00 -15.16
N LEU A 187 -10.73 22.83 -15.92
CA LEU A 187 -11.36 23.83 -16.77
C LEU A 187 -12.24 23.07 -17.77
N ASP A 188 -13.55 23.36 -17.77
CA ASP A 188 -14.52 22.82 -18.73
C ASP A 188 -14.17 23.21 -20.17
#